data_AF-A0A9X4HFV5-F1
#
_entry.id   AF-A0A9X4HFV5-F1
#
_cell.length_a   1.000
_cell.length_b   1.000
_cell.length_c   1.000
_cell.angle_alpha   90.00
_cell.angle_beta   90.00
_cell.angle_gamma   90.00
#
_symmetry.space_group_name_H-M   'P 1'
#
loop_
_entity.id
_entity.type
_entity.pdbx_description
1 polymer ?
#
loop_
_entity_poly.entity_id
_entity_poly.type
_entity_poly.pdbx_seq_one_letter_code
_entity_poly.pdbx_strand_id
1 'polypeptide(L)'
;MDESLASVLVKAGFRSAIIRLHTGLTRKQVTSLRKKLGVCGPSESGPLPNAESLLVKRAVSLEASLFMLAYLITAEKPREAVDIYAVMAAHTQYLDSHSALRGGNLDLENILELDDAWLIARDYRSQEVTMRSCSTCHIEFVASINHRRHACPLCEGVQVRDPFHCDVADRAVSARSVGELIEVSVKVSQWENWGYKSEEIRGEFSLSEGELVACRKLLSLSDDEIQRLCLKFKTGDRLVKYLIKATAARGHGLQAA
;
A
#
# COMPACT_ATOMS: atom_id res chain seq x y z
N MET A 1 -16.49 32.67 -11.72
CA MET A 1 -16.34 31.92 -12.98
C MET A 1 -15.92 30.53 -12.59
N ASP A 2 -16.75 29.53 -12.86
CA ASP A 2 -16.44 28.14 -12.52
C ASP A 2 -15.34 27.65 -13.50
N GLU A 3 -14.14 27.45 -13.00
CA GLU A 3 -13.00 27.05 -13.83
C GLU A 3 -13.05 25.54 -14.04
N SER A 4 -13.16 25.10 -15.30
CA SER A 4 -13.16 23.67 -15.61
C SER A 4 -11.85 23.00 -15.16
N LEU A 5 -11.92 21.75 -14.67
CA LEU A 5 -10.75 20.95 -14.28
C LEU A 5 -9.65 20.97 -15.35
N ALA A 6 -10.00 20.86 -16.63
CA ALA A 6 -9.04 20.92 -17.72
C ALA A 6 -8.22 22.22 -17.75
N SER A 7 -8.86 23.36 -17.49
CA SER A 7 -8.18 24.67 -17.40
C SER A 7 -7.23 24.72 -16.21
N VAL A 8 -7.67 24.21 -15.04
CA VAL A 8 -6.84 24.11 -13.84
C VAL A 8 -5.58 23.29 -14.11
N LEU A 9 -5.73 22.09 -14.68
CA LEU A 9 -4.59 21.20 -14.95
C LEU A 9 -3.67 21.75 -16.04
N VAL A 10 -4.21 22.44 -17.05
CA VAL A 10 -3.40 23.13 -18.05
C VAL A 10 -2.56 24.24 -17.42
N LYS A 11 -3.16 25.09 -16.59
CA LYS A 11 -2.45 26.20 -15.91
C LYS A 11 -1.41 25.68 -14.92
N ALA A 12 -1.69 24.58 -14.23
CA ALA A 12 -0.74 23.92 -13.35
C ALA A 12 0.48 23.34 -14.08
N GLY A 13 0.40 23.17 -15.40
CA GLY A 13 1.53 22.75 -16.23
C GLY A 13 1.64 21.24 -16.44
N PHE A 14 0.69 20.42 -15.97
CA PHE A 14 0.71 18.97 -16.12
C PHE A 14 0.97 18.50 -17.55
N ARG A 15 1.64 17.36 -17.74
CA ARG A 15 1.73 16.67 -19.03
C ARG A 15 0.36 16.39 -19.65
N SER A 16 0.29 16.49 -20.98
CA SER A 16 -0.96 16.27 -21.73
C SER A 16 -1.57 14.88 -21.48
N ALA A 17 -0.74 13.84 -21.28
CA ALA A 17 -1.22 12.51 -20.92
C ALA A 17 -2.01 12.49 -19.59
N ILE A 18 -1.53 13.21 -18.57
CA ILE A 18 -2.17 13.30 -17.26
C ILE A 18 -3.50 14.06 -17.37
N ILE A 19 -3.50 15.20 -18.06
CA ILE A 19 -4.73 15.99 -18.30
C ILE A 19 -5.81 15.13 -18.94
N ARG A 20 -5.45 14.35 -19.96
CA ARG A 20 -6.39 13.47 -20.68
C ARG A 20 -6.95 12.36 -19.78
N LEU A 21 -6.12 11.78 -18.90
CA LEU A 21 -6.55 10.75 -17.95
C LEU A 21 -7.64 11.27 -16.99
N HIS A 22 -7.52 12.52 -16.53
CA HIS A 22 -8.46 13.12 -15.57
C HIS A 22 -9.69 13.76 -16.22
N THR A 23 -9.60 14.17 -17.49
CA THR A 23 -10.67 14.96 -18.14
C THR A 23 -11.36 14.25 -19.29
N GLY A 24 -10.81 13.14 -19.79
CA GLY A 24 -11.30 12.45 -20.98
C GLY A 24 -11.09 13.21 -22.29
N LEU A 25 -10.43 14.36 -22.27
CA LEU A 25 -10.17 15.15 -23.48
C LEU A 25 -9.25 14.41 -24.47
N THR A 26 -9.38 14.76 -25.74
CA THR A 26 -8.42 14.35 -26.78
C THR A 26 -7.15 15.19 -26.73
N ARG A 27 -6.05 14.65 -27.28
CA ARG A 27 -4.80 15.40 -27.43
C ARG A 27 -4.99 16.75 -28.15
N LYS A 28 -5.78 16.76 -29.23
CA LYS A 28 -6.08 17.99 -30.00
C LYS A 28 -6.80 19.03 -29.15
N GLN A 29 -7.76 18.62 -28.32
CA GLN A 29 -8.47 19.51 -27.40
C GLN A 29 -7.53 20.10 -26.34
N VAL A 30 -6.66 19.29 -25.73
CA VAL A 30 -5.67 19.79 -24.76
C VAL A 30 -4.69 20.76 -25.41
N THR A 31 -4.18 20.46 -26.61
CA THR A 31 -3.30 21.37 -27.35
C THR A 31 -3.99 22.69 -27.70
N SER A 32 -5.27 22.64 -28.11
CA SER A 32 -6.06 23.85 -28.37
C SER A 32 -6.27 24.67 -27.10
N LEU A 33 -6.58 24.01 -25.98
CA LEU A 33 -6.77 24.68 -24.69
C LEU A 33 -5.49 25.36 -24.19
N ARG A 34 -4.33 24.71 -24.32
CA ARG A 34 -3.02 25.32 -24.00
C ARG A 34 -2.78 26.59 -24.80
N LYS A 35 -3.00 26.55 -26.12
CA LYS A 35 -2.87 27.73 -26.99
C LYS A 35 -3.80 28.85 -26.56
N LYS A 36 -5.05 28.52 -26.24
CA LYS A 36 -6.05 29.50 -25.77
C LYS A 36 -5.65 30.15 -24.45
N LEU A 37 -5.02 29.39 -23.54
CA LEU A 37 -4.58 29.87 -22.23
C LEU A 37 -3.15 30.44 -22.22
N GLY A 38 -2.46 30.45 -23.36
CA GLY A 38 -1.07 30.95 -23.46
C GLY A 38 -0.04 30.09 -22.70
N VAL A 39 -0.38 28.85 -22.34
CA VAL A 39 0.51 27.97 -21.59
C VAL A 39 1.35 27.13 -22.54
N CYS A 40 2.67 27.33 -22.51
CA CYS A 40 3.61 26.41 -23.15
C CYS A 40 3.86 25.24 -22.18
N GLY A 41 3.39 24.04 -22.54
CA GLY A 41 3.59 22.84 -21.72
C GLY A 41 4.50 21.84 -22.44
N PRO A 42 5.09 20.89 -21.70
CA PRO A 42 5.87 19.82 -22.31
C PRO A 42 5.01 19.10 -23.36
N SER A 43 5.58 18.91 -24.55
CA SER A 43 4.99 18.09 -25.59
C SER A 43 4.81 16.66 -25.07
N GLU A 44 3.82 15.92 -25.61
CA GLU A 44 3.74 14.48 -25.36
C GLU A 44 5.03 13.82 -25.87
N SER A 45 5.93 13.47 -24.97
CA SER A 45 7.10 12.64 -25.27
C SER A 45 7.03 11.38 -24.43
N GLY A 46 6.63 10.29 -25.09
CA GLY A 46 6.68 8.93 -24.57
C GLY A 46 5.57 8.54 -23.58
N PRO A 47 5.51 7.25 -23.23
CA PRO A 47 4.67 6.77 -22.13
C PRO A 47 5.10 7.41 -20.80
N LEU A 48 4.13 7.56 -19.88
CA LEU A 48 4.43 8.00 -18.53
C LEU A 48 5.29 6.95 -17.82
N PRO A 49 6.45 7.30 -17.24
CA PRO A 49 7.32 6.33 -16.59
C PRO A 49 6.70 5.76 -15.31
N ASN A 50 7.31 4.69 -14.78
CA ASN A 50 6.98 4.17 -13.45
C ASN A 50 7.79 4.92 -12.38
N ALA A 51 7.19 5.15 -11.22
CA ALA A 51 7.81 5.80 -10.06
C ALA A 51 9.10 5.09 -9.63
N GLU A 52 9.18 3.77 -9.80
CA GLU A 52 10.40 3.00 -9.54
C GLU A 52 11.64 3.62 -10.18
N SER A 53 11.54 4.06 -11.44
CA SER A 53 12.67 4.64 -12.17
C SER A 53 13.16 5.97 -11.58
N LEU A 54 12.27 6.73 -10.95
CA LEU A 54 12.57 7.99 -10.27
C LEU A 54 13.24 7.73 -8.92
N LEU A 55 12.71 6.75 -8.17
CA LEU A 55 13.11 6.46 -6.79
C LEU A 55 14.48 5.77 -6.66
N VAL A 56 15.13 5.42 -7.78
CA VAL A 56 16.51 4.92 -7.78
C VAL A 56 17.49 5.96 -7.22
N LYS A 57 17.26 7.24 -7.50
CA LYS A 57 18.13 8.33 -7.02
C LYS A 57 17.71 8.72 -5.60
N ARG A 58 18.67 8.73 -4.67
CA ARG A 58 18.42 9.08 -3.26
C ARG A 58 17.85 10.48 -3.06
N ALA A 59 18.39 11.48 -3.76
CA ALA A 59 17.88 12.85 -3.70
C ALA A 59 16.40 12.89 -4.12
N VAL A 60 16.05 12.25 -5.24
CA VAL A 60 14.66 12.19 -5.71
C VAL A 60 13.77 11.41 -4.74
N SER A 61 14.24 10.31 -4.17
CA SER A 61 13.50 9.56 -3.14
C SER A 61 13.23 10.41 -1.89
N LEU A 62 14.18 11.26 -1.47
CA LEU A 62 13.97 12.19 -0.36
C LEU A 62 12.88 13.21 -0.68
N GLU A 63 12.98 13.88 -1.82
CA GLU A 63 12.02 14.91 -2.25
C GLU A 63 10.62 14.30 -2.48
N ALA A 64 10.54 13.10 -3.08
CA ALA A 64 9.31 12.33 -3.20
C ALA A 64 8.71 11.93 -1.85
N SER A 65 9.54 11.69 -0.84
CA SER A 65 9.07 11.39 0.52
C SER A 65 8.41 12.59 1.17
N LEU A 66 9.01 13.78 1.03
CA LEU A 66 8.44 15.03 1.54
C LEU A 66 7.09 15.34 0.88
N PHE A 67 7.02 15.20 -0.44
CA PHE A 67 5.75 15.32 -1.17
C PHE A 67 4.70 14.32 -0.67
N MET A 68 5.07 13.04 -0.51
CA MET A 68 4.13 11.99 -0.10
C MET A 68 3.56 12.23 1.29
N LEU A 69 4.34 12.77 2.22
CA LEU A 69 3.85 13.15 3.54
C LEU A 69 2.75 14.22 3.44
N ALA A 70 2.96 15.26 2.62
CA ALA A 70 1.93 16.28 2.37
C ALA A 70 0.69 15.71 1.65
N TYR A 71 0.89 14.83 0.67
CA TYR A 71 -0.19 14.21 -0.10
C TYR A 71 -1.07 13.31 0.76
N LEU A 72 -0.49 12.48 1.62
CA LEU A 72 -1.26 11.54 2.45
C LEU A 72 -2.08 12.23 3.55
N ILE A 73 -1.71 13.45 3.94
CA ILE A 73 -2.50 14.27 4.87
C ILE A 73 -3.68 14.96 4.15
N THR A 74 -3.53 15.26 2.85
CA THR A 74 -4.50 16.07 2.09
C THR A 74 -5.46 15.25 1.24
N ALA A 75 -5.05 14.07 0.77
CA ALA A 75 -5.82 13.26 -0.17
C ALA A 75 -6.93 12.46 0.49
N GLU A 76 -8.12 12.47 -0.13
CA GLU A 76 -9.21 11.59 0.27
C GLU A 76 -9.06 10.20 -0.39
N LYS A 77 -8.98 9.14 0.43
CA LYS A 77 -8.89 7.74 -0.02
C LYS A 77 -7.81 7.49 -1.12
N PRO A 78 -6.53 7.81 -0.85
CA PRO A 78 -5.45 7.78 -1.85
C PRO A 78 -5.14 6.39 -2.45
N ARG A 79 -5.73 5.32 -1.90
CA ARG A 79 -5.64 3.95 -2.42
C ARG A 79 -6.73 3.61 -3.46
N GLU A 80 -7.83 4.37 -3.51
CA GLU A 80 -8.94 4.11 -4.42
C GLU A 80 -8.79 4.92 -5.73
N ALA A 81 -8.44 6.20 -5.59
CA ALA A 81 -8.26 7.12 -6.72
C ALA A 81 -7.07 8.05 -6.48
N VAL A 82 -6.56 8.64 -7.57
CA VAL A 82 -5.58 9.73 -7.47
C VAL A 82 -6.36 11.02 -7.33
N ASP A 83 -6.31 11.64 -6.16
CA ASP A 83 -6.89 12.95 -5.92
C ASP A 83 -5.98 14.02 -6.52
N ILE A 84 -6.33 14.51 -7.71
CA ILE A 84 -5.50 15.45 -8.47
C ILE A 84 -5.37 16.81 -7.77
N TYR A 85 -6.39 17.24 -7.03
CA TYR A 85 -6.35 18.50 -6.29
C TYR A 85 -5.44 18.37 -5.08
N ALA A 86 -5.49 17.25 -4.36
CA ALA A 86 -4.54 16.95 -3.29
C ALA A 86 -3.10 16.83 -3.81
N VAL A 87 -2.87 16.25 -4.99
CA VAL A 87 -1.53 16.24 -5.63
C VAL A 87 -1.02 17.67 -5.83
N MET A 88 -1.84 18.56 -6.39
CA MET A 88 -1.45 19.95 -6.63
C MET A 88 -1.17 20.69 -5.31
N ALA A 89 -2.04 20.55 -4.32
CA ALA A 89 -1.89 21.21 -3.02
C ALA A 89 -0.65 20.71 -2.27
N ALA A 90 -0.44 19.40 -2.22
CA ALA A 90 0.72 18.79 -1.60
C ALA A 90 2.03 19.16 -2.32
N HIS A 91 2.00 19.27 -3.65
CA HIS A 91 3.16 19.71 -4.43
C HIS A 91 3.53 21.17 -4.14
N THR A 92 2.53 22.06 -4.01
CA THR A 92 2.78 23.44 -3.57
C THR A 92 3.39 23.48 -2.16
N GLN A 93 2.81 22.76 -1.20
CA GLN A 93 3.36 22.69 0.16
C GLN A 93 4.80 22.13 0.19
N TYR A 94 5.08 21.15 -0.67
CA TYR A 94 6.41 20.60 -0.86
C TYR A 94 7.39 21.68 -1.38
N LEU A 95 7.04 22.43 -2.43
CA LEU A 95 7.89 23.50 -2.96
C LEU A 95 8.13 24.62 -1.94
N ASP A 96 7.10 24.99 -1.18
CA ASP A 96 7.21 25.97 -0.09
C ASP A 96 8.19 25.50 0.97
N SER A 97 8.10 24.23 1.38
CA SER A 97 9.02 23.62 2.34
C SER A 97 10.45 23.55 1.80
N HIS A 98 10.60 23.15 0.53
CA HIS A 98 11.89 23.04 -0.15
C HIS A 98 12.59 24.41 -0.24
N SER A 99 11.84 25.46 -0.59
CA SER A 99 12.36 26.83 -0.73
C SER A 99 12.69 27.46 0.63
N ALA A 100 11.84 27.25 1.65
CA ALA A 100 12.06 27.78 2.99
C ALA A 100 13.39 27.30 3.60
N LEU A 101 13.74 26.03 3.40
CA LEU A 101 15.01 25.45 3.87
C LEU A 101 16.25 26.00 3.15
N ARG A 102 16.05 26.71 2.02
CA ARG A 102 17.12 27.24 1.14
C ARG A 102 17.07 28.76 1.03
N GLY A 103 16.59 29.43 2.07
CA GLY A 103 16.55 30.89 2.14
C GLY A 103 15.63 31.53 1.09
N GLY A 104 14.57 30.83 0.70
CA GLY A 104 13.59 31.27 -0.30
C GLY A 104 13.94 30.90 -1.74
N ASN A 105 15.00 30.12 -1.98
CA ASN A 105 15.39 29.68 -3.33
C ASN A 105 15.01 28.23 -3.60
N LEU A 106 14.63 27.93 -4.85
CA LEU A 106 14.41 26.54 -5.31
C LEU A 106 15.71 25.97 -5.89
N ASP A 107 16.09 24.77 -5.44
CA ASP A 107 17.17 24.00 -6.06
C ASP A 107 16.61 23.18 -7.22
N LEU A 108 16.54 23.82 -8.40
CA LEU A 108 15.93 23.26 -9.60
C LEU A 108 16.52 21.92 -10.05
N GLU A 109 17.75 21.58 -9.63
CA GLU A 109 18.37 20.29 -9.95
C GLU A 109 17.84 19.15 -9.06
N ASN A 110 17.33 19.49 -7.88
CA ASN A 110 16.84 18.54 -6.87
C ASN A 110 15.41 18.86 -6.43
N ILE A 111 14.54 19.27 -7.36
CA ILE A 111 13.10 19.33 -7.12
C ILE A 111 12.38 18.09 -7.68
N LEU A 112 11.29 17.72 -7.02
CA LEU A 112 10.30 16.81 -7.59
C LEU A 112 9.35 17.62 -8.48
N GLU A 113 9.33 17.34 -9.78
CA GLU A 113 8.39 18.00 -10.68
C GLU A 113 6.94 17.58 -10.40
N LEU A 114 5.97 18.42 -10.78
CA LEU A 114 4.54 18.15 -10.53
C LEU A 114 4.05 16.86 -11.21
N ASP A 115 4.55 16.57 -12.42
CA ASP A 115 4.24 15.33 -13.12
C ASP A 115 4.79 14.12 -12.37
N ASP A 116 6.01 14.21 -11.82
CA ASP A 116 6.63 13.14 -11.03
C ASP A 116 5.88 12.92 -9.72
N ALA A 117 5.46 14.00 -9.04
CA ALA A 117 4.61 13.94 -7.86
C ALA A 117 3.30 13.16 -8.15
N TRP A 118 2.67 13.44 -9.30
CA TRP A 118 1.50 12.69 -9.75
C TRP A 118 1.81 11.21 -10.02
N LEU A 119 2.97 10.89 -10.60
CA LEU A 119 3.39 9.50 -10.81
C LEU A 119 3.56 8.75 -9.49
N ILE A 120 4.16 9.37 -8.48
CA ILE A 120 4.27 8.76 -7.15
C ILE A 120 2.87 8.48 -6.56
N ALA A 121 1.94 9.44 -6.65
CA ALA A 121 0.57 9.26 -6.16
C ALA A 121 -0.18 8.15 -6.93
N ARG A 122 -0.03 8.09 -8.26
CA ARG A 122 -0.59 7.04 -9.11
C ARG A 122 -0.08 5.65 -8.70
N ASP A 123 1.23 5.54 -8.49
CA ASP A 123 1.87 4.27 -8.16
C ASP A 123 1.61 3.86 -6.71
N TYR A 124 1.34 4.83 -5.83
CA TYR A 124 0.88 4.54 -4.48
C TYR A 124 -0.53 3.93 -4.49
N ARG A 125 -1.43 4.47 -5.32
CA ARG A 125 -2.76 3.90 -5.54
C ARG A 125 -2.67 2.47 -6.08
N SER A 126 -1.80 2.20 -7.05
CA SER A 126 -1.60 0.85 -7.60
C SER A 126 -0.69 -0.05 -6.75
N GLN A 127 -0.28 0.40 -5.55
CA GLN A 127 0.57 -0.36 -4.62
C GLN A 127 1.98 -0.69 -5.16
N GLU A 128 2.45 0.00 -6.20
CA GLU A 128 3.80 -0.14 -6.74
C GLU A 128 4.84 0.67 -5.94
N VAL A 129 4.37 1.65 -5.16
CA VAL A 129 5.14 2.34 -4.12
C VAL A 129 4.41 2.35 -2.78
N THR A 130 5.17 2.48 -1.70
CA THR A 130 4.64 2.53 -0.33
C THR A 130 5.48 3.44 0.55
N MET A 131 4.88 3.92 1.65
CA MET A 131 5.62 4.58 2.72
C MET A 131 6.28 3.54 3.63
N ARG A 132 7.46 3.88 4.14
CA ARG A 132 8.28 3.09 5.07
C ARG A 132 8.86 4.01 6.12
N SER A 133 9.07 3.53 7.33
CA SER A 133 9.85 4.26 8.35
C SER A 133 11.28 3.74 8.39
N CYS A 134 12.29 4.57 8.63
CA CYS A 134 13.68 4.09 8.76
C CYS A 134 13.89 3.47 10.15
N SER A 135 14.55 2.30 10.24
CA SER A 135 14.87 1.70 11.55
C SER A 135 15.99 2.42 12.31
N THR A 136 16.78 3.25 11.63
CA THR A 136 17.94 3.96 12.21
C THR A 136 17.60 5.38 12.63
N CYS A 137 17.01 6.18 11.72
CA CYS A 137 16.67 7.58 11.98
C CYS A 137 15.17 7.84 12.11
N HIS A 138 14.32 6.82 12.02
CA HIS A 138 12.87 6.88 12.21
C HIS A 138 12.10 7.79 11.25
N ILE A 139 12.75 8.38 10.26
CA ILE A 139 12.07 9.17 9.22
C ILE A 139 11.18 8.28 8.35
N GLU A 140 10.08 8.83 7.87
CA GLU A 140 9.23 8.18 6.88
C GLU A 140 9.70 8.54 5.46
N PHE A 141 9.71 7.55 4.57
CA PHE A 141 10.14 7.70 3.20
C PHE A 141 9.34 6.83 2.23
N VAL A 142 9.19 7.29 0.99
CA VAL A 142 8.55 6.53 -0.08
C VAL A 142 9.57 5.60 -0.76
N ALA A 143 9.17 4.37 -1.01
CA ALA A 143 9.97 3.38 -1.69
C ALA A 143 9.13 2.57 -2.69
N SER A 144 9.72 2.21 -3.82
CA SER A 144 9.13 1.21 -4.72
C SER A 144 9.18 -0.19 -4.10
N ILE A 145 8.13 -0.98 -4.28
CA ILE A 145 8.07 -2.37 -3.81
C ILE A 145 9.01 -3.28 -4.59
N ASN A 146 9.33 -2.93 -5.84
CA ASN A 146 10.15 -3.73 -6.75
C ASN A 146 11.65 -3.52 -6.50
N HIS A 147 12.02 -2.43 -5.83
CA HIS A 147 13.41 -2.13 -5.53
C HIS A 147 13.96 -3.05 -4.43
N ARG A 148 14.99 -3.85 -4.76
CA ARG A 148 15.56 -4.89 -3.86
C ARG A 148 16.08 -4.37 -2.51
N ARG A 149 16.46 -3.09 -2.44
CA ARG A 149 16.91 -2.43 -1.21
C ARG A 149 16.04 -1.22 -0.94
N HIS A 150 15.20 -1.29 0.08
CA HIS A 150 14.48 -0.13 0.61
C HIS A 150 15.42 0.59 1.59
N ALA A 151 16.36 1.36 1.05
CA ALA A 151 17.29 2.14 1.86
C ALA A 151 16.70 3.51 2.15
N CYS A 152 16.85 3.95 3.40
CA CYS A 152 16.52 5.32 3.80
C CYS A 152 17.34 6.31 2.96
N PRO A 153 16.70 7.33 2.35
CA PRO A 153 17.42 8.28 1.50
C PRO A 153 18.41 9.15 2.28
N LEU A 154 18.21 9.37 3.59
CA LEU A 154 19.12 10.16 4.43
C LEU A 154 20.33 9.37 4.93
N CYS A 155 20.12 8.28 5.66
CA CYS A 155 21.20 7.62 6.41
C CYS A 155 21.66 6.28 5.82
N GLU A 156 21.17 5.90 4.63
CA GLU A 156 21.36 4.56 4.04
C GLU A 156 20.89 3.39 4.90
N GLY A 157 20.28 3.69 6.05
CA GLY A 157 19.72 2.71 6.97
C GLY A 157 18.79 1.81 6.18
N VAL A 158 19.18 0.55 6.06
CA VAL A 158 18.35 -0.47 5.44
C VAL A 158 17.20 -0.70 6.40
N GLN A 159 15.98 -0.59 5.88
CA GLN A 159 14.89 -1.32 6.49
C GLN A 159 15.25 -2.81 6.37
N VAL A 160 15.79 -3.39 7.45
CA VAL A 160 15.56 -4.82 7.72
C VAL A 160 14.05 -4.93 7.67
N ARG A 161 13.49 -5.65 6.68
CA ARG A 161 12.05 -5.85 6.50
C ARG A 161 11.34 -5.69 7.84
N ASP A 162 10.70 -4.54 8.07
CA ASP A 162 9.98 -4.33 9.31
C ASP A 162 8.83 -5.33 9.32
N PRO A 163 8.78 -6.28 10.28
CA PRO A 163 7.70 -7.23 10.41
C PRO A 163 6.37 -6.59 10.86
N PHE A 164 6.31 -5.26 11.02
CA PHE A 164 5.18 -4.55 11.65
C PHE A 164 4.78 -3.24 10.95
N HIS A 165 4.50 -3.29 9.64
CA HIS A 165 3.57 -2.31 9.05
C HIS A 165 2.53 -2.98 8.14
N CYS A 166 1.40 -3.33 8.77
CA CYS A 166 0.03 -3.11 8.30
C CYS A 166 -0.27 -3.49 6.83
N ASP A 167 -0.06 -4.76 6.50
CA ASP A 167 -0.95 -5.41 5.54
C ASP A 167 -2.22 -5.81 6.30
N VAL A 168 -3.39 -5.67 5.68
CA VAL A 168 -4.66 -6.26 6.17
C VAL A 168 -4.49 -7.77 6.47
N ALA A 169 -3.46 -8.40 5.89
CA ALA A 169 -3.01 -9.77 6.11
C ALA A 169 -2.34 -10.05 7.48
N ASP A 170 -1.86 -9.04 8.22
CA ASP A 170 -1.13 -9.21 9.48
C ASP A 170 -1.94 -8.91 10.76
N ARG A 171 -3.21 -8.51 10.62
CA ARG A 171 -4.14 -8.42 11.77
C ARG A 171 -4.11 -9.73 12.56
N ALA A 172 -4.07 -9.64 13.90
CA ALA A 172 -4.16 -10.82 14.75
C ALA A 172 -5.48 -11.56 14.45
N VAL A 173 -5.38 -12.79 13.96
CA VAL A 173 -6.52 -13.66 13.60
C VAL A 173 -6.97 -14.49 14.81
N SER A 174 -6.07 -14.64 15.80
CA SER A 174 -6.37 -15.29 17.08
C SER A 174 -5.56 -14.67 18.21
N ALA A 175 -6.19 -14.46 19.36
CA ALA A 175 -5.53 -14.08 20.61
C ALA A 175 -5.18 -15.29 21.49
N ARG A 176 -5.60 -16.51 21.10
CA ARG A 176 -5.40 -17.73 21.87
C ARG A 176 -3.97 -18.25 21.72
N SER A 177 -3.51 -18.99 22.71
CA SER A 177 -2.31 -19.82 22.63
C SER A 177 -2.55 -21.06 21.77
N VAL A 178 -1.46 -21.74 21.38
CA VAL A 178 -1.54 -23.00 20.63
C VAL A 178 -2.26 -24.08 21.43
N GLY A 179 -2.01 -24.17 22.75
CA GLY A 179 -2.67 -25.12 23.63
C GLY A 179 -4.18 -24.90 23.70
N GLU A 180 -4.61 -23.65 23.92
CA GLU A 180 -6.03 -23.29 23.96
C GLU A 180 -6.75 -23.62 22.65
N LEU A 181 -6.10 -23.42 21.50
CA LEU A 181 -6.69 -23.78 20.19
C LEU A 181 -6.85 -25.29 20.02
N ILE A 182 -5.94 -26.10 20.55
CA ILE A 182 -6.05 -27.56 20.53
C ILE A 182 -7.17 -28.02 21.46
N GLU A 183 -7.26 -27.46 22.67
CA GLU A 183 -8.34 -27.79 23.60
C GLU A 183 -9.72 -27.39 23.06
N VAL A 184 -9.82 -26.20 22.49
CA VAL A 184 -11.06 -25.71 21.86
C VAL A 184 -11.41 -26.53 20.62
N SER A 185 -10.45 -27.02 19.84
CA SER A 185 -10.76 -27.83 18.66
C SER A 185 -11.48 -29.13 19.00
N VAL A 186 -11.10 -29.77 20.11
CA VAL A 186 -11.80 -30.96 20.63
C VAL A 186 -13.23 -30.62 21.04
N LYS A 187 -13.44 -29.48 21.70
CA LYS A 187 -14.79 -29.00 22.09
C LYS A 187 -15.66 -28.65 20.89
N VAL A 188 -15.09 -28.01 19.87
CA VAL A 188 -15.76 -27.73 18.59
C VAL A 188 -16.22 -29.04 17.95
N SER A 189 -15.35 -30.05 17.85
CA SER A 189 -15.71 -31.37 17.30
C SER A 189 -16.90 -31.99 18.04
N GLN A 190 -16.88 -31.92 19.37
CA GLN A 190 -17.94 -32.47 20.20
C GLN A 190 -19.29 -31.78 19.93
N TRP A 191 -19.31 -30.45 19.82
CA TRP A 191 -20.52 -29.68 19.56
C TRP A 191 -21.05 -29.86 18.14
N GLU A 192 -20.17 -29.99 17.14
CA GLU A 192 -20.58 -30.34 15.78
C GLU A 192 -21.23 -31.72 15.73
N ASN A 193 -20.67 -32.70 16.47
CA ASN A 193 -21.26 -34.03 16.59
C ASN A 193 -22.63 -34.01 17.31
N TRP A 194 -22.86 -33.04 18.19
CA TRP A 194 -24.16 -32.80 18.82
C TRP A 194 -25.15 -32.03 17.93
N GLY A 195 -24.73 -31.62 16.72
CA GLY A 195 -25.59 -31.00 15.72
C GLY A 195 -25.74 -29.48 15.84
N TYR A 196 -24.91 -28.82 16.65
CA TYR A 196 -24.90 -27.36 16.73
C TYR A 196 -24.38 -26.74 15.43
N LYS A 197 -24.96 -25.60 15.04
CA LYS A 197 -24.53 -24.86 13.84
C LYS A 197 -23.25 -24.08 14.11
N SER A 198 -22.47 -23.81 13.06
CA SER A 198 -21.21 -23.06 13.15
C SER A 198 -21.32 -21.74 13.91
N GLU A 199 -22.43 -21.00 13.76
CA GLU A 199 -22.59 -19.71 14.45
C GLU A 199 -22.90 -19.85 15.93
N GLU A 200 -23.61 -20.91 16.34
CA GLU A 200 -23.85 -21.21 17.75
C GLU A 200 -22.55 -21.60 18.44
N ILE A 201 -21.74 -22.42 17.78
CA ILE A 201 -20.41 -22.84 18.25
C ILE A 201 -19.46 -21.64 18.34
N ARG A 202 -19.45 -20.76 17.33
CA ARG A 202 -18.62 -19.54 17.35
C ARG A 202 -19.05 -18.57 18.43
N GLY A 203 -20.35 -18.40 18.64
CA GLY A 203 -20.90 -17.57 19.69
C GLY A 203 -20.46 -18.06 21.08
N GLU A 204 -20.68 -19.35 21.36
CA GLU A 204 -20.35 -19.95 22.66
C GLU A 204 -18.85 -19.85 22.98
N PHE A 205 -18.01 -20.29 22.05
CA PHE A 205 -16.58 -20.36 22.29
C PHE A 205 -15.86 -19.05 21.95
N SER A 206 -16.58 -17.98 21.58
CA SER A 206 -16.02 -16.70 21.13
C SER A 206 -14.95 -16.87 20.05
N LEU A 207 -15.27 -17.65 19.01
CA LEU A 207 -14.34 -17.98 17.93
C LEU A 207 -14.49 -17.06 16.72
N SER A 208 -13.36 -16.61 16.20
CA SER A 208 -13.30 -16.03 14.86
C SER A 208 -13.58 -17.12 13.81
N GLU A 209 -14.00 -16.71 12.61
CA GLU A 209 -14.21 -17.64 11.50
C GLU A 209 -12.92 -18.42 11.15
N GLY A 210 -11.78 -17.73 11.19
CA GLY A 210 -10.48 -18.34 10.97
C GLY A 210 -10.09 -19.36 12.04
N GLU A 211 -10.42 -19.10 13.31
CA GLU A 211 -10.17 -20.05 14.40
C GLU A 211 -11.03 -21.31 14.27
N LEU A 212 -12.29 -21.19 13.85
CA LEU A 212 -13.15 -22.35 13.62
C LEU A 212 -12.60 -23.25 12.51
N VAL A 213 -12.14 -22.66 11.41
CA VAL A 213 -11.49 -23.39 10.30
C VAL A 213 -10.20 -24.08 10.78
N ALA A 214 -9.38 -23.36 11.55
CA ALA A 214 -8.16 -23.92 12.13
C ALA A 214 -8.45 -25.08 13.09
N CYS A 215 -9.48 -24.99 13.94
CA CYS A 215 -9.92 -26.06 14.83
C CYS A 215 -10.28 -27.33 14.07
N ARG A 216 -11.11 -27.23 13.03
CA ARG A 216 -11.45 -28.36 12.16
C ARG A 216 -10.21 -28.98 11.51
N LYS A 217 -9.25 -28.14 11.13
CA LYS A 217 -8.00 -28.62 10.52
C LYS A 217 -7.11 -29.35 11.51
N LEU A 218 -6.99 -28.86 12.74
CA LEU A 218 -6.22 -29.50 13.81
C LEU A 218 -6.69 -30.93 14.07
N LEU A 219 -8.00 -31.17 14.05
CA LEU A 219 -8.60 -32.51 14.24
C LEU A 219 -8.26 -33.49 13.11
N SER A 220 -7.84 -32.99 11.94
CA SER A 220 -7.46 -33.82 10.79
C SER A 220 -5.98 -34.23 10.78
N LEU A 221 -5.20 -33.79 11.77
CA LEU A 221 -3.76 -34.03 11.86
C LEU A 221 -3.45 -35.17 12.84
N SER A 222 -2.34 -35.86 12.63
CA SER A 222 -1.87 -36.88 13.58
C SER A 222 -1.23 -36.26 14.83
N ASP A 223 -1.11 -37.03 15.91
CA ASP A 223 -0.47 -36.56 17.15
C ASP A 223 0.98 -36.09 16.92
N ASP A 224 1.74 -36.78 16.05
CA ASP A 224 3.10 -36.38 15.66
C ASP A 224 3.13 -35.06 14.87
N GLU A 225 2.09 -34.79 14.08
CA GLU A 225 1.93 -33.51 13.39
C GLU A 225 1.59 -32.39 14.38
N ILE A 226 0.68 -32.66 15.32
CA ILE A 226 0.29 -31.71 16.36
C ILE A 226 1.49 -31.36 17.24
N GLN A 227 2.29 -32.34 17.69
CA GLN A 227 3.50 -32.10 18.46
C GLN A 227 4.51 -31.25 17.69
N ARG A 228 4.72 -31.52 16.39
CA ARG A 228 5.57 -30.70 15.54
C ARG A 228 5.05 -29.26 15.42
N LEU A 229 3.73 -29.07 15.34
CA LEU A 229 3.12 -27.74 15.30
C LEU A 229 3.29 -26.98 16.62
N CYS A 230 3.12 -27.66 17.77
CA CYS A 230 3.36 -27.09 19.09
C CYS A 230 4.81 -26.61 19.27
N LEU A 231 5.78 -27.38 18.77
CA LEU A 231 7.20 -26.99 18.80
C LEU A 231 7.52 -25.85 17.83
N LYS A 232 6.83 -25.81 16.68
CA LYS A 232 7.09 -24.85 15.61
C LYS A 232 6.46 -23.48 15.86
N PHE A 233 5.26 -23.43 16.42
CA PHE A 233 4.48 -22.20 16.57
C PHE A 233 4.41 -21.75 18.02
N LYS A 234 4.88 -20.53 18.29
CA LYS A 234 4.90 -19.93 19.64
C LYS A 234 3.59 -19.26 20.04
N THR A 235 2.71 -18.94 19.09
CA THR A 235 1.44 -18.25 19.32
C THR A 235 0.33 -18.87 18.47
N GLY A 236 -0.91 -18.83 18.96
CA GLY A 236 -2.06 -19.34 18.19
C GLY A 236 -2.34 -18.53 16.94
N ASP A 237 -2.08 -17.21 16.95
CA ASP A 237 -2.17 -16.37 15.75
C ASP A 237 -1.40 -16.95 14.54
N ARG A 238 -0.13 -17.32 14.75
CA ARG A 238 0.73 -17.85 13.69
C ARG A 238 0.28 -19.23 13.24
N LEU A 239 -0.23 -20.05 14.16
CA LEU A 239 -0.77 -21.37 13.86
C LEU A 239 -2.04 -21.27 13.01
N VAL A 240 -2.99 -20.41 13.39
CA VAL A 240 -4.25 -20.19 12.67
C VAL A 240 -3.98 -19.68 11.26
N LYS A 241 -3.12 -18.67 11.10
CA LYS A 241 -2.71 -18.17 9.78
C LYS A 241 -2.09 -19.26 8.90
N TYR A 242 -1.24 -20.12 9.48
CA TYR A 242 -0.62 -21.24 8.76
C TYR A 242 -1.67 -22.25 8.28
N LEU A 243 -2.60 -22.64 9.15
CA LEU A 243 -3.62 -23.65 8.84
C LEU A 243 -4.62 -23.14 7.79
N ILE A 244 -5.05 -21.88 7.87
CA ILE A 244 -5.94 -21.25 6.88
C ILE A 244 -5.25 -21.16 5.50
N LYS A 245 -3.97 -20.76 5.46
CA LYS A 245 -3.22 -20.70 4.20
C LYS A 245 -3.03 -22.08 3.57
N ALA A 246 -2.78 -23.10 4.39
CA ALA A 246 -2.67 -24.48 3.93
C ALA A 246 -4.00 -25.01 3.34
N THR A 247 -5.15 -24.57 3.84
CA THR A 247 -6.45 -24.91 3.27
C THR A 247 -6.70 -24.24 1.92
N ALA A 248 -6.33 -22.96 1.75
CA ALA A 248 -6.48 -22.25 0.48
C ALA A 248 -5.63 -22.85 -0.66
N ALA A 249 -4.41 -23.29 -0.35
CA ALA A 249 -3.51 -23.91 -1.33
C ALA A 249 -4.00 -25.26 -1.87
N ARG A 250 -4.84 -25.99 -1.12
CA ARG A 250 -5.43 -27.27 -1.57
C ARG A 250 -6.67 -27.09 -2.45
N GLY A 251 -7.30 -25.92 -2.44
CA GLY A 251 -8.47 -25.61 -3.28
C GLY A 251 -8.16 -25.36 -4.76
N HIS A 252 -6.94 -24.90 -5.08
CA HIS A 252 -6.53 -24.61 -6.46
C HIS A 252 -6.00 -25.82 -7.26
N GLY A 253 -6.03 -27.03 -6.68
CA GLY A 253 -5.56 -28.27 -7.31
C GLY A 253 -6.63 -29.13 -7.98
N LEU A 254 -7.89 -28.66 -8.10
CA LEU A 254 -9.03 -29.47 -8.55
C LEU A 254 -9.78 -28.89 -9.77
N GLN A 255 -9.13 -28.07 -10.59
CA GLN A 255 -9.67 -27.63 -11.90
C GLN A 255 -8.71 -27.88 -13.08
N ALA A 256 -7.93 -28.97 -13.01
CA ALA A 256 -7.19 -29.47 -14.15
C ALA A 256 -7.22 -31.01 -14.16
N ALA A 257 -8.39 -31.55 -14.49
CA ALA A 257 -8.60 -32.86 -15.11
C ALA A 257 -10.02 -32.89 -15.68
#